data_AF-A0A3Q2YGG1-F1
#
_entry.id   AF-A0A3Q2YGG1-F1
#
_cell.length_a   1.000
_cell.length_b   1.000
_cell.length_c   1.000
_cell.angle_alpha   90.00
_cell.angle_beta   90.00
_cell.angle_gamma   90.00
#
_symmetry.space_group_name_H-M   'P 1'
#
loop_
_entity.id
_entity.type
_entity.pdbx_description
1 polymer ?
#
loop_
_entity_poly.entity_id
_entity_poly.type
_entity_poly.pdbx_seq_one_letter_code
_entity_poly.pdbx_strand_id
1 'polypeptide(L)'
;MSACKHISTSLLQLLLDPEVKQISMGALHQLNADVDECEGFARAGPVAGFQGDTLLLAFSDLRQVELFTQWDWSSYLADYGKAGCKYLRVNPHTALALLEKMRESSRKNVVFAQFRKTERDRQKLIDAVIKQLRTLIAQHHA
;
A
#
# COMPACT_ATOMS: atom_id res chain seq x y z
N MET A 1 -4.63 22.78 2.52
CA MET A 1 -3.64 21.88 1.89
C MET A 1 -2.67 21.22 2.87
N SER A 2 -1.98 21.97 3.74
CA SER A 2 -0.96 21.43 4.67
C SER A 2 -1.49 20.33 5.60
N ALA A 3 -2.68 20.51 6.17
CA ALA A 3 -3.30 19.52 7.06
C ALA A 3 -3.57 18.17 6.36
N CYS A 4 -4.25 18.17 5.20
CA CYS A 4 -4.52 16.94 4.44
C CYS A 4 -3.23 16.21 4.05
N LYS A 5 -2.22 16.96 3.59
CA LYS A 5 -0.90 16.39 3.25
C LYS A 5 -0.22 15.80 4.49
N HIS A 6 -0.31 16.48 5.63
CA HIS A 6 0.23 15.98 6.89
C HIS A 6 -0.46 14.68 7.31
N ILE A 7 -1.79 14.61 7.28
CA ILE A 7 -2.56 13.39 7.57
C ILE A 7 -2.12 12.24 6.67
N SER A 8 -2.09 12.44 5.35
CA SER A 8 -1.69 11.40 4.39
C SER A 8 -0.26 10.91 4.64
N THR A 9 0.66 11.83 4.89
CA THR A 9 2.07 11.49 5.18
C THR A 9 2.19 10.72 6.48
N SER A 10 1.51 11.17 7.54
CA SER A 10 1.55 10.53 8.87
C SER A 10 0.98 9.10 8.84
N LEU A 11 -0.11 8.87 8.10
CA LEU A 11 -0.67 7.53 7.92
C LEU A 11 0.27 6.58 7.18
N LEU A 12 0.94 7.06 6.11
CA LEU A 12 1.94 6.26 5.41
C LEU A 12 3.14 5.95 6.33
N GLN A 13 3.62 6.96 7.08
CA GLN A 13 4.73 6.78 8.01
C GLN A 13 4.39 5.81 9.13
N LEU A 14 3.16 5.78 9.63
CA LEU A 14 2.71 4.80 10.62
C LEU A 14 2.89 3.36 10.12
N LEU A 15 2.61 3.08 8.84
CA LEU A 15 2.85 1.75 8.28
C LEU A 15 4.35 1.43 8.13
N LEU A 16 5.15 2.45 7.79
CA LEU A 16 6.59 2.30 7.56
C LEU A 16 7.42 2.33 8.84
N ASP A 17 6.83 2.74 9.96
CA ASP A 17 7.48 2.82 11.27
C ASP A 17 8.24 1.52 11.60
N PRO A 18 9.56 1.58 11.88
CA PRO A 18 10.36 0.41 12.23
C PRO A 18 9.82 -0.41 13.40
N GLU A 19 9.10 0.21 14.34
CA GLU A 19 8.49 -0.45 15.48
C GLU A 19 7.25 -1.27 15.08
N VAL A 20 6.62 -0.94 13.95
CA VAL A 20 5.51 -1.72 13.37
C VAL A 20 6.09 -2.91 12.61
N LYS A 21 6.24 -4.03 13.31
CA LYS A 21 6.84 -5.26 12.73
C LYS A 21 5.89 -6.08 11.86
N GLN A 22 4.58 -5.90 12.02
CA GLN A 22 3.57 -6.73 11.39
C GLN A 22 2.38 -5.87 10.95
N ILE A 23 1.88 -6.12 9.74
CA ILE A 23 0.69 -5.47 9.20
C ILE A 23 -0.25 -6.55 8.71
N SER A 24 -1.48 -6.59 9.23
CA SER A 24 -2.51 -7.52 8.77
C SER A 24 -3.20 -6.97 7.53
N MET A 25 -3.84 -7.84 6.74
CA MET A 25 -4.66 -7.38 5.61
C MET A 25 -5.86 -6.54 6.09
N GLY A 26 -6.42 -6.87 7.26
CA GLY A 26 -7.49 -6.08 7.86
C GLY A 26 -7.08 -4.64 8.17
N ALA A 27 -5.85 -4.42 8.63
CA ALA A 27 -5.33 -3.08 8.87
C ALA A 27 -5.22 -2.26 7.57
N LEU A 28 -4.81 -2.88 6.46
CA LEU A 28 -4.75 -2.22 5.15
C LEU A 28 -6.15 -1.91 4.59
N HIS A 29 -7.12 -2.80 4.78
CA HIS A 29 -8.51 -2.51 4.43
C HIS A 29 -9.08 -1.35 5.25
N GLN A 30 -8.80 -1.30 6.56
CA GLN A 30 -9.24 -0.20 7.40
C GLN A 30 -8.61 1.13 6.96
N LEU A 31 -7.30 1.13 6.69
CA LEU A 31 -6.63 2.31 6.16
C LEU A 31 -7.24 2.77 4.82
N ASN A 32 -7.61 1.84 3.93
CA ASN A 32 -8.28 2.19 2.68
C ASN A 32 -9.63 2.88 2.93
N ALA A 33 -10.42 2.37 3.88
CA ALA A 33 -11.67 2.99 4.27
C ALA A 33 -11.45 4.39 4.88
N ASP A 34 -10.44 4.55 5.73
CA ASP A 34 -10.09 5.85 6.32
C ASP A 34 -9.67 6.87 5.25
N VAL A 35 -8.98 6.42 4.18
CA VAL A 35 -8.65 7.24 3.01
C VAL A 35 -9.89 7.62 2.22
N ASP A 36 -10.83 6.69 2.00
CA ASP A 36 -12.09 6.98 1.32
C ASP A 36 -12.88 8.09 2.05
N GLU A 37 -12.91 8.07 3.38
CA GLU A 37 -13.52 9.13 4.20
C GLU A 37 -12.76 10.46 4.10
N CYS A 38 -11.43 10.43 4.14
CA CYS A 38 -10.60 11.64 3.97
C CYS A 38 -10.83 12.29 2.60
N GLU A 39 -10.95 11.49 1.54
CA GLU A 39 -11.28 11.98 0.21
C GLU A 39 -12.72 12.48 0.13
N GLY A 40 -13.67 11.82 0.81
CA GLY A 40 -15.05 12.30 0.95
C GLY A 40 -15.09 13.71 1.54
N PHE A 41 -14.36 13.93 2.64
CA PHE A 41 -14.19 15.25 3.24
C PHE A 41 -13.56 16.26 2.26
N ALA A 42 -12.52 15.87 1.53
CA ALA A 42 -11.88 16.74 0.55
C ALA A 42 -12.83 17.16 -0.59
N ARG A 43 -13.65 16.23 -1.10
CA ARG A 43 -14.67 16.48 -2.15
C ARG A 43 -15.79 17.41 -1.69
N ALA A 44 -16.11 17.43 -0.40
CA ALA A 44 -17.15 18.29 0.15
C ALA A 44 -16.81 19.79 0.10
N GLY A 45 -15.62 20.18 -0.38
CA GLY A 45 -15.20 21.58 -0.48
C GLY A 45 -15.08 22.27 0.88
N PRO A 46 -14.31 21.71 1.84
CA PRO A 46 -14.30 22.18 3.24
C PRO A 46 -13.66 23.55 3.42
N VAL A 47 -12.96 24.07 2.41
CA VAL A 47 -12.27 25.36 2.44
C VAL A 47 -12.68 26.16 1.21
N ALA A 48 -13.30 27.33 1.42
CA ALA A 48 -13.66 28.24 0.35
C ALA A 48 -12.43 28.69 -0.46
N GLY A 49 -12.58 28.83 -1.77
CA GLY A 49 -11.51 29.28 -2.67
C GLY A 49 -10.51 28.20 -3.10
N PHE A 50 -10.64 26.95 -2.65
CA PHE A 50 -9.91 25.81 -3.20
C PHE A 50 -10.62 25.23 -4.42
N GLN A 51 -9.87 24.88 -5.48
CA GLN A 51 -10.42 24.06 -6.56
C GLN A 51 -10.75 22.67 -6.01
N GLY A 52 -11.93 22.14 -6.33
CA GLY A 52 -12.53 20.97 -5.69
C GLY A 52 -11.61 19.75 -5.57
N ASP A 53 -10.77 19.51 -6.57
CA ASP A 53 -9.89 18.33 -6.59
C ASP A 53 -8.50 18.58 -6.02
N THR A 54 -8.13 19.81 -5.70
CA THR A 54 -6.77 20.12 -5.22
C THR A 54 -6.47 19.43 -3.89
N LEU A 55 -7.45 19.34 -2.99
CA LEU A 55 -7.28 18.65 -1.71
C LEU A 55 -7.15 17.13 -1.89
N LEU A 56 -7.74 16.54 -2.95
CA LEU A 56 -7.61 15.12 -3.26
C LEU A 56 -6.17 14.73 -3.62
N LEU A 57 -5.42 15.66 -4.22
CA LEU A 57 -4.00 15.44 -4.53
C LEU A 57 -3.16 15.14 -3.29
N ALA A 58 -3.61 15.56 -2.10
CA ALA A 58 -2.94 15.28 -0.84
C ALA A 58 -2.95 13.79 -0.48
N PHE A 59 -3.91 13.02 -0.99
CA PHE A 59 -4.11 11.60 -0.66
C PHE A 59 -3.67 10.65 -1.78
N SER A 60 -3.26 11.17 -2.94
CA SER A 60 -2.94 10.35 -4.12
C SER A 60 -1.82 9.32 -3.90
N ASP A 61 -0.85 9.62 -3.04
CA ASP A 61 0.23 8.67 -2.71
C ASP A 61 -0.29 7.56 -1.78
N LEU A 62 -1.09 7.91 -0.77
CA LEU A 62 -1.67 6.97 0.18
C LEU A 62 -2.74 6.07 -0.45
N ARG A 63 -3.46 6.58 -1.46
CA ARG A 63 -4.44 5.80 -2.25
C ARG A 63 -3.82 4.57 -2.90
N GLN A 64 -2.51 4.58 -3.13
CA GLN A 64 -1.84 3.45 -3.79
C GLN A 64 -1.66 2.23 -2.87
N VAL A 65 -2.06 2.32 -1.60
CA VAL A 65 -2.29 1.15 -0.74
C VAL A 65 -3.33 0.19 -1.36
N GLU A 66 -4.16 0.66 -2.29
CA GLU A 66 -5.05 -0.18 -3.10
C GLU A 66 -4.34 -1.33 -3.82
N LEU A 67 -3.06 -1.18 -4.18
CA LEU A 67 -2.27 -2.28 -4.75
C LEU A 67 -2.28 -3.52 -3.85
N PHE A 68 -2.24 -3.31 -2.54
CA PHE A 68 -2.21 -4.37 -1.54
C PHE A 68 -3.60 -4.95 -1.28
N THR A 69 -4.62 -4.10 -1.20
CA THR A 69 -6.00 -4.54 -0.92
C THR A 69 -6.64 -5.22 -2.12
N GLN A 70 -6.30 -4.79 -3.35
CA GLN A 70 -6.77 -5.40 -4.61
C GLN A 70 -5.85 -6.53 -5.10
N TRP A 71 -4.68 -6.71 -4.48
CA TRP A 71 -3.68 -7.71 -4.86
C TRP A 71 -3.25 -7.64 -6.35
N ASP A 72 -3.14 -6.43 -6.88
CA ASP A 72 -2.98 -6.16 -8.32
C ASP A 72 -1.49 -6.08 -8.74
N TRP A 73 -0.67 -6.95 -8.15
CA TRP A 73 0.78 -6.96 -8.33
C TRP A 73 1.19 -7.29 -9.76
N SER A 74 0.41 -8.11 -10.47
CA SER A 74 0.67 -8.42 -11.88
C SER A 74 0.65 -7.16 -12.74
N SER A 75 -0.34 -6.28 -12.55
CA SER A 75 -0.44 -5.01 -13.28
C SER A 75 0.66 -4.06 -12.88
N TYR A 76 0.95 -3.92 -11.57
CA TYR A 76 2.05 -3.08 -11.10
C TYR A 76 3.40 -3.48 -11.71
N LEU A 77 3.73 -4.78 -11.67
CA LEU A 77 5.01 -5.29 -12.16
C LEU A 77 5.12 -5.19 -13.69
N ALA A 78 4.05 -5.43 -14.43
CA ALA A 78 4.04 -5.37 -15.89
C ALA A 78 4.11 -3.94 -16.44
N ASP A 79 3.57 -2.97 -15.71
CA ASP A 79 3.48 -1.57 -16.13
C ASP A 79 4.44 -0.64 -15.38
N TYR A 80 5.32 -1.19 -14.54
CA TYR A 80 6.30 -0.40 -13.80
C TYR A 80 7.15 0.46 -14.76
N GLY A 81 7.30 1.74 -14.44
CA GLY A 81 8.05 2.71 -15.24
C GLY A 81 7.33 3.21 -16.50
N LYS A 82 6.16 2.67 -16.87
CA LYS A 82 5.35 3.20 -17.98
C LYS A 82 4.62 4.46 -17.56
N ALA A 83 4.51 5.43 -18.47
CA ALA A 83 3.69 6.62 -18.25
C ALA A 83 2.21 6.24 -18.10
N GLY A 84 1.52 6.85 -17.13
CA GLY A 84 0.07 6.66 -16.92
C GLY A 84 -0.34 5.32 -16.31
N CYS A 85 0.60 4.51 -15.79
CA CYS A 85 0.24 3.28 -15.10
C CYS A 85 -0.57 3.56 -13.81
N LYS A 86 -1.47 2.65 -13.44
CA LYS A 86 -2.39 2.80 -12.29
C LYS A 86 -1.66 3.10 -10.97
N TYR A 87 -0.48 2.50 -10.79
CA TYR A 87 0.31 2.54 -9.56
C TYR A 87 1.59 3.38 -9.72
N LEU A 88 1.52 4.48 -10.48
CA LEU A 88 2.67 5.32 -10.85
C LEU A 88 3.47 5.89 -9.67
N ARG A 89 2.87 6.02 -8.48
CA ARG A 89 3.50 6.64 -7.30
C ARG A 89 4.01 5.58 -6.31
N VAL A 90 3.86 4.29 -6.61
CA VAL A 90 4.29 3.21 -5.72
C VAL A 90 5.79 3.06 -5.88
N ASN A 91 6.51 3.48 -4.84
CA ASN A 91 7.93 3.18 -4.74
C ASN A 91 8.12 1.68 -4.42
N PRO A 92 8.91 0.93 -5.22
CA PRO A 92 9.08 -0.51 -5.03
C PRO A 92 9.77 -0.85 -3.70
N HIS A 93 10.60 0.04 -3.13
CA HIS A 93 11.22 -0.17 -1.81
C HIS A 93 10.20 -0.08 -0.69
N THR A 94 9.34 0.93 -0.74
CA THR A 94 8.21 1.08 0.18
C THR A 94 7.28 -0.12 0.08
N ALA A 95 6.99 -0.56 -1.15
CA ALA A 95 6.14 -1.72 -1.40
C ALA A 95 6.73 -3.01 -0.82
N LEU A 96 8.03 -3.22 -1.00
CA LEU A 96 8.77 -4.34 -0.44
C LEU A 96 8.73 -4.34 1.09
N ALA A 97 8.99 -3.20 1.73
CA ALA A 97 8.96 -3.08 3.19
C ALA A 97 7.60 -3.44 3.78
N LEU A 98 6.51 -2.98 3.15
CA LEU A 98 5.15 -3.32 3.58
C LEU A 98 4.82 -4.80 3.40
N LEU A 99 5.20 -5.41 2.27
CA LEU A 99 5.01 -6.85 2.05
C LEU A 99 5.80 -7.70 3.06
N GLU A 100 6.99 -7.27 3.47
CA GLU A 100 7.77 -7.97 4.48
C GLU A 100 7.09 -7.96 5.86
N LYS A 101 6.48 -6.83 6.25
CA LYS A 101 5.64 -6.73 7.46
C LYS A 101 4.39 -7.60 7.36
N MET A 102 3.78 -7.72 6.18
CA MET A 102 2.63 -8.60 5.96
C MET A 102 3.00 -10.07 6.04
N ARG A 103 4.14 -10.47 5.47
CA ARG A 103 4.69 -11.84 5.59
C ARG A 103 4.87 -12.23 7.05
N GLU A 104 5.40 -11.33 7.87
CA GLU A 104 5.68 -11.60 9.28
C GLU A 104 4.39 -11.78 10.10
N SER A 105 3.32 -11.07 9.74
CA SER A 105 1.99 -11.27 10.35
C SER A 105 1.43 -12.68 10.12
N SER A 106 1.73 -13.31 8.97
CA SER A 106 1.24 -14.65 8.64
C SER A 106 2.06 -15.77 9.30
N ARG A 107 3.34 -15.53 9.63
CA ARG A 107 4.23 -16.54 10.25
C ARG A 107 3.82 -16.98 11.66
N LYS A 108 3.23 -16.09 12.46
CA LYS A 108 2.75 -16.46 13.81
C LYS A 108 1.55 -17.42 13.80
N ASN A 109 0.83 -17.51 12.67
CA ASN A 109 -0.30 -18.42 12.50
C ASN A 109 0.10 -19.81 11.96
N VAL A 110 1.39 -20.08 11.77
CA VAL A 110 1.90 -21.31 11.13
C VAL A 110 1.52 -22.58 11.89
N VAL A 111 1.37 -22.51 13.21
CA VAL A 111 0.94 -23.65 14.05
C VAL A 111 -0.46 -24.16 13.64
N PHE A 112 -1.33 -23.28 13.12
CA PHE A 112 -2.66 -23.64 12.60
C PHE A 112 -2.73 -23.64 11.06
N ALA A 113 -1.75 -23.05 10.36
CA ALA A 113 -1.74 -22.94 8.90
C ALA A 113 -1.52 -24.28 8.18
N GLN A 114 -0.96 -25.29 8.85
CA GLN A 114 -0.88 -26.66 8.31
C GLN A 114 -2.27 -27.21 7.93
N PHE A 115 -3.32 -26.73 8.59
CA PHE A 115 -4.71 -27.16 8.37
C PHE A 115 -5.49 -26.25 7.40
N ARG A 116 -4.91 -25.16 6.90
CA ARG A 116 -5.61 -24.17 6.05
C ARG A 116 -4.86 -23.91 4.75
N LYS A 117 -5.23 -24.64 3.69
CA LYS A 117 -4.66 -24.52 2.33
C LYS A 117 -4.58 -23.07 1.84
N THR A 118 -5.63 -22.28 2.04
CA THR A 118 -5.72 -20.88 1.62
C THR A 118 -4.62 -19.98 2.19
N GLU A 119 -4.24 -20.16 3.46
CA GLU A 119 -3.19 -19.33 4.08
C GLU A 119 -1.81 -19.65 3.49
N ARG A 120 -1.55 -20.92 3.17
CA ARG A 120 -0.29 -21.34 2.52
C ARG A 120 -0.17 -20.75 1.12
N ASP A 121 -1.25 -20.79 0.34
CA ASP A 121 -1.23 -20.26 -1.02
C ASP A 121 -1.05 -18.74 -1.00
N ARG A 122 -1.68 -18.03 -0.06
CA ARG A 122 -1.45 -16.60 0.18
C ARG A 122 0.01 -16.30 0.55
N GLN A 123 0.61 -17.11 1.43
CA GLN A 123 2.01 -16.94 1.83
C GLN A 123 2.97 -17.10 0.64
N LYS A 124 2.74 -18.11 -0.21
CA LYS A 124 3.52 -18.30 -1.45
C LYS A 124 3.39 -17.11 -2.40
N LEU A 125 2.20 -16.53 -2.53
CA LEU A 125 2.00 -15.34 -3.36
C LEU A 125 2.79 -14.15 -2.81
N ILE A 126 2.75 -13.90 -1.50
CA ILE A 126 3.57 -12.85 -0.87
C ILE A 126 5.06 -13.06 -1.15
N ASP A 127 5.57 -14.27 -0.94
CA ASP A 127 6.99 -14.58 -1.16
C ASP A 127 7.41 -14.45 -2.63
N ALA A 128 6.53 -14.82 -3.56
CA ALA A 128 6.75 -14.66 -5.00
C ALA A 128 6.86 -13.18 -5.39
N VAL A 129 5.92 -12.34 -4.93
CA VAL A 129 5.93 -10.91 -5.20
C VAL A 129 7.15 -10.24 -4.58
N ILE A 130 7.53 -10.58 -3.35
CA ILE A 130 8.77 -10.08 -2.71
C ILE A 130 9.99 -10.38 -3.57
N LYS A 131 10.09 -11.59 -4.12
CA LYS A 131 11.20 -11.95 -5.01
C LYS A 131 11.19 -11.11 -6.29
N GLN A 132 10.03 -10.92 -6.91
CA GLN A 132 9.88 -10.10 -8.11
C GLN A 132 10.24 -8.63 -7.86
N LEU A 133 9.80 -8.05 -6.74
CA LEU A 133 10.15 -6.68 -6.36
C LEU A 133 11.65 -6.50 -6.15
N ARG A 134 12.32 -7.46 -5.49
CA ARG A 134 13.78 -7.40 -5.32
C ARG A 134 14.51 -7.44 -6.66
N THR A 135 14.05 -8.27 -7.60
CA THR A 135 14.59 -8.29 -8.97
C THR A 135 14.35 -6.96 -9.67
N LEU A 136 13.14 -6.40 -9.57
CA LEU A 136 12.77 -5.11 -10.17
C LEU A 136 13.67 -3.98 -9.64
N ILE A 137 13.86 -3.91 -8.32
CA ILE A 137 14.73 -2.93 -7.66
C ILE A 137 16.17 -3.08 -8.17
N ALA A 138 16.70 -4.30 -8.22
CA ALA A 138 18.06 -4.54 -8.69
C ALA A 138 18.26 -4.13 -10.17
N GLN A 139 17.26 -4.34 -11.02
CA GLN A 139 17.30 -3.96 -12.44
C GLN A 139 17.26 -2.44 -12.66
N HIS A 140 16.59 -1.69 -11.79
CA HIS A 140 16.45 -0.24 -11.88
C HIS A 140 17.52 0.55 -11.09
N HIS A 141 18.44 -0.14 -10.43
CA HIS A 141 19.60 0.44 -9.73
C HIS A 141 20.92 0.31 -10.53
N ALA A 142 20.86 -0.27 -11.73
CA ALA A 142 21.97 -0.36 -12.70
C ALA A 142 21.81 0.70 -13.80
#